data_AF-A0A2S5QVZ2-F1
#
_entry.id   AF-A0A2S5QVZ2-F1
#
_cell.length_a   1.000
_cell.length_b   1.000
_cell.length_c   1.000
_cell.angle_alpha   90.00
_cell.angle_beta   90.00
_cell.angle_gamma   90.00
#
_symmetry.space_group_name_H-M   'P 1'
#
loop_
_entity.id
_entity.type
_entity.pdbx_description
1 polymer ?
#
loop_
_entity_poly.entity_id
_entity_poly.type
_entity_poly.pdbx_seq_one_letter_code
_entity_poly.pdbx_strand_id
1 'polypeptide(L)'
;MFEIRLAETKEELEALYRFRYKIYVEEMGRVQHDADHVNKRIVDELDEGANNLVAYKKDQIVGAARVNLNESITPFYRDFYKIFDQAGAKPNNISIVTRLMLAPEVRKSTLTYRLFIACYEFGLWRGTKFNFVDCNDHLIDLFMSFGCSYYIGKVTHPEYGLVNPLIINLHDELNLRASNSPFLESFLKWKAKQMPSKIEINQSETKVVFASAALRIA
;
A
#
# COMPACT_ATOMS: atom_id res chain seq x y z
N MET A 1 -13.98 14.04 -7.85
CA MET A 1 -13.79 12.58 -7.92
C MET A 1 -12.32 12.26 -7.73
N PHE A 2 -11.99 11.12 -7.11
CA PHE A 2 -10.63 10.58 -7.09
C PHE A 2 -10.53 9.41 -8.06
N GLU A 3 -9.43 9.36 -8.80
CA GLU A 3 -8.95 8.20 -9.54
C GLU A 3 -7.76 7.62 -8.78
N ILE A 4 -7.60 6.31 -8.70
CA ILE A 4 -6.43 5.66 -8.08
C ILE A 4 -5.80 4.80 -9.16
N ARG A 5 -4.50 4.81 -9.40
CA ARG A 5 -3.90 3.93 -10.43
C ARG A 5 -2.43 3.69 -10.13
N LEU A 6 -1.85 2.70 -10.81
CA LEU A 6 -0.40 2.54 -10.77
C LEU A 6 0.26 3.75 -11.46
N ALA A 7 1.33 4.25 -10.86
CA ALA A 7 2.27 5.13 -11.53
C ALA A 7 3.29 4.26 -12.29
N GLU A 8 3.33 4.38 -13.62
CA GLU A 8 4.13 3.51 -14.49
C GLU A 8 5.14 4.31 -15.31
N THR A 9 4.82 5.55 -15.69
CA THR A 9 5.72 6.36 -16.48
C THR A 9 6.76 7.07 -15.62
N LYS A 10 7.88 7.48 -16.23
CA LYS A 10 8.91 8.26 -15.54
C LYS A 10 8.38 9.58 -15.00
N GLU A 11 7.47 10.21 -15.76
CA GLU A 11 6.84 11.47 -15.40
C GLU A 11 5.92 11.31 -14.18
N GLU A 12 5.15 10.22 -14.12
CA GLU A 12 4.27 9.91 -13.00
C GLU A 12 5.05 9.59 -11.72
N LEU A 13 6.11 8.78 -11.85
CA LEU A 13 6.98 8.45 -10.74
C LEU A 13 7.70 9.70 -10.21
N GLU A 14 8.23 10.55 -11.10
CA GLU A 14 8.86 11.80 -10.69
C GLU A 14 7.87 12.75 -10.00
N ALA A 15 6.63 12.85 -10.48
CA ALA A 15 5.57 13.60 -9.81
C ALA A 15 5.27 13.03 -8.41
N LEU A 16 5.21 11.71 -8.27
CA LEU A 16 5.04 11.03 -6.99
C LEU A 16 6.21 11.32 -6.04
N TYR A 17 7.45 11.28 -6.50
CA TYR A 17 8.62 11.55 -5.66
C TYR A 17 8.64 12.98 -5.13
N ARG A 18 8.22 13.95 -5.96
CA ARG A 18 8.02 15.35 -5.54
C ARG A 18 6.87 15.49 -4.55
N PHE A 19 5.77 14.76 -4.76
CA PHE A 19 4.65 14.72 -3.82
C PHE A 19 5.09 14.20 -2.44
N ARG A 20 5.90 13.14 -2.39
CA ARG A 20 6.46 12.62 -1.13
C ARG A 20 7.31 13.66 -0.40
N TYR A 21 8.17 14.38 -1.13
CA TYR A 21 8.99 15.45 -0.57
C TYR A 21 8.12 16.55 0.06
N LYS A 22 7.10 17.01 -0.68
CA LYS A 22 6.17 18.02 -0.18
C LYS A 22 5.50 17.58 1.13
N ILE A 23 5.06 16.32 1.22
CA ILE A 23 4.41 15.82 2.44
C ILE A 23 5.41 15.63 3.58
N TYR A 24 6.45 14.81 3.39
CA TYR A 24 7.32 14.46 4.50
C TYR A 24 8.25 15.59 4.94
N VAL A 25 8.86 16.31 3.99
CA VAL A 25 9.86 17.33 4.31
C VAL A 25 9.20 18.69 4.51
N GLU A 26 8.47 19.19 3.50
CA GLU A 26 7.96 20.56 3.55
C GLU A 26 6.79 20.72 4.55
N GLU A 27 5.87 19.75 4.60
CA GLU A 27 4.68 19.82 5.45
C GLU A 27 4.92 19.24 6.85
N MET A 28 5.44 18.02 6.95
CA MET A 28 5.62 17.33 8.23
C MET A 28 6.92 17.70 8.95
N GLY A 29 7.84 18.39 8.29
CA GLY A 29 9.14 18.75 8.86
C GLY A 29 10.01 17.54 9.21
N ARG A 30 9.79 16.39 8.57
CA ARG A 30 10.58 15.18 8.84
C ARG A 30 11.94 15.26 8.15
N VAL A 31 12.95 14.80 8.87
CA VAL A 31 14.24 14.44 8.28
C VAL A 31 14.05 13.09 7.57
N GLN A 32 14.48 13.02 6.32
CA GLN A 32 14.37 11.85 5.46
C GLN A 32 15.75 11.60 4.86
N HIS A 33 16.30 10.40 5.05
CA HIS A 33 17.67 10.10 4.66
C HIS A 33 17.87 10.30 3.15
N ASP A 34 16.91 9.82 2.36
CA ASP A 34 16.95 9.84 0.89
C ASP A 34 16.28 11.09 0.28
N ALA A 35 16.16 12.19 1.04
CA ALA A 35 15.62 13.43 0.51
C ALA A 35 16.64 14.17 -0.37
N ASP A 36 16.30 14.32 -1.64
CA ASP A 36 17.02 15.20 -2.57
C ASP A 36 16.46 16.62 -2.44
N HIS A 37 17.09 17.44 -1.61
CA HIS A 37 16.68 18.82 -1.37
C HIS A 37 16.91 19.75 -2.57
N VAL A 38 17.81 19.40 -3.50
CA VAL A 38 18.06 20.19 -4.71
C VAL A 38 16.91 20.02 -5.69
N ASN A 39 16.51 18.77 -5.96
CA ASN A 39 15.43 18.48 -6.89
C ASN A 39 14.05 18.41 -6.23
N LYS A 40 13.97 18.51 -4.90
CA LYS A 40 12.75 18.41 -4.08
C LYS A 40 11.98 17.12 -4.30
N ARG A 41 12.65 15.98 -4.15
CA ARG A 41 12.07 14.64 -4.34
C ARG A 41 12.59 13.66 -3.31
N ILE A 42 11.85 12.58 -3.07
CA ILE A 42 12.27 11.45 -2.22
C ILE A 42 12.14 10.16 -3.01
N VAL A 43 13.26 9.46 -3.18
CA VAL A 43 13.37 8.14 -3.82
C VAL A 43 14.29 7.29 -2.96
N ASP A 44 13.83 6.13 -2.52
CA ASP A 44 14.62 5.21 -1.68
C ASP A 44 14.82 3.85 -2.35
N GLU A 45 15.59 2.96 -1.71
CA GLU A 45 15.89 1.61 -2.23
C GLU A 45 14.65 0.75 -2.52
N LEU A 46 13.52 0.98 -1.84
CA LEU A 46 12.28 0.24 -2.08
C LEU A 46 11.52 0.75 -3.30
N ASP A 47 11.90 1.89 -3.90
CA ASP A 47 11.24 2.36 -5.12
C ASP A 47 11.62 1.56 -6.36
N GLU A 48 12.76 0.87 -6.33
CA GLU A 48 13.13 -0.07 -7.38
C GLU A 48 12.21 -1.31 -7.29
N GLY A 49 11.41 -1.54 -8.35
CA GLY A 49 10.43 -2.64 -8.37
C GLY A 49 9.20 -2.41 -7.47
N ALA A 50 8.96 -1.18 -7.03
CA ALA A 50 7.74 -0.80 -6.31
C ALA A 50 6.50 -0.79 -7.23
N ASN A 51 5.36 -1.14 -6.65
CA ASN A 51 4.04 -0.89 -7.24
C ASN A 51 3.39 0.28 -6.50
N ASN A 52 3.46 1.47 -7.09
CA ASN A 52 2.96 2.69 -6.46
C ASN A 52 1.50 2.94 -6.86
N LEU A 53 0.57 2.75 -5.93
CA LEU A 53 -0.83 3.15 -6.11
C LEU A 53 -0.99 4.63 -5.78
N VAL A 54 -1.34 5.44 -6.77
CA VAL A 54 -1.39 6.89 -6.70
C VAL A 54 -2.81 7.37 -6.94
N ALA A 55 -3.29 8.24 -6.05
CA ALA A 55 -4.60 8.88 -6.14
C ALA A 55 -4.49 10.27 -6.80
N TYR A 56 -5.29 10.49 -7.83
CA TYR A 56 -5.38 11.72 -8.59
C TYR A 56 -6.72 12.44 -8.40
N LYS A 57 -6.68 13.77 -8.37
CA LYS A 57 -7.85 14.66 -8.43
C LYS A 57 -7.57 15.74 -9.47
N LYS A 58 -8.23 15.67 -10.64
CA LYS A 58 -7.96 16.58 -11.78
C LYS A 58 -6.47 16.60 -12.13
N ASP A 59 -5.89 15.42 -12.36
CA ASP A 59 -4.47 15.18 -12.69
C ASP A 59 -3.44 15.56 -11.60
N GLN A 60 -3.88 16.07 -10.45
CA GLN A 60 -3.01 16.32 -9.31
C GLN A 60 -2.97 15.12 -8.38
N ILE A 61 -1.75 14.70 -8.00
CA ILE A 61 -1.56 13.68 -6.96
C ILE A 61 -2.05 14.25 -5.63
N VAL A 62 -2.98 13.53 -5.00
CA VAL A 62 -3.57 13.86 -3.69
C VAL A 62 -3.39 12.74 -2.66
N GLY A 63 -2.85 11.61 -3.05
CA GLY A 63 -2.48 10.54 -2.13
C GLY A 63 -1.70 9.43 -2.82
N ALA A 64 -1.01 8.61 -2.04
CA ALA A 64 -0.27 7.48 -2.54
C ALA A 64 -0.10 6.40 -1.47
N ALA A 65 0.15 5.17 -1.91
CA ALA A 65 0.67 4.07 -1.12
C ALA A 65 1.62 3.23 -1.99
N ARG A 66 2.67 2.68 -1.38
CA ARG A 66 3.64 1.82 -2.07
C ARG A 66 3.45 0.38 -1.65
N VAL A 67 3.33 -0.52 -2.62
CA VAL A 67 3.33 -1.97 -2.41
C VAL A 67 4.63 -2.56 -2.97
N ASN A 68 5.39 -3.25 -2.13
CA ASN A 68 6.51 -4.08 -2.56
C ASN A 68 6.11 -5.56 -2.42
N LEU A 69 6.28 -6.33 -3.49
CA LEU A 69 6.21 -7.78 -3.46
C LEU A 69 7.60 -8.33 -3.11
N ASN A 70 7.71 -9.60 -2.76
CA ASN A 70 8.96 -10.21 -2.29
C ASN A 70 10.23 -9.81 -3.06
N GLU A 71 10.16 -9.76 -4.39
CA GLU A 71 11.28 -9.43 -5.27
C GLU A 71 11.87 -8.04 -5.01
N SER A 72 11.05 -7.08 -4.57
CA SER A 72 11.46 -5.69 -4.29
C SER A 72 11.50 -5.36 -2.79
N ILE A 73 11.32 -6.35 -1.91
CA ILE A 73 11.57 -6.16 -0.46
C ILE A 73 13.05 -6.38 -0.18
N THR A 74 13.72 -5.35 0.35
CA THR A 74 15.15 -5.43 0.69
C THR A 74 15.41 -6.37 1.89
N PRO A 75 16.63 -6.91 2.04
CA PRO A 75 16.98 -7.73 3.21
C PRO A 75 16.68 -7.04 4.54
N PHE A 76 16.95 -5.73 4.63
CA PHE A 76 16.63 -4.93 5.82
C PHE A 76 15.16 -5.05 6.21
N TYR A 77 14.22 -4.84 5.28
CA TYR A 77 12.80 -4.91 5.58
C TYR A 77 12.30 -6.34 5.88
N ARG A 78 12.92 -7.37 5.29
CA ARG A 78 12.61 -8.78 5.61
C ARG A 78 12.93 -9.09 7.06
N ASP A 79 14.09 -8.65 7.53
CA ASP A 79 14.56 -8.86 8.90
C ASP A 79 13.81 -7.96 9.89
N PHE A 80 13.62 -6.69 9.54
CA PHE A 80 12.89 -5.70 10.35
C PHE A 80 11.46 -6.17 10.67
N TYR A 81 10.76 -6.71 9.67
CA TYR A 81 9.42 -7.27 9.84
C TYR A 81 9.41 -8.77 10.16
N LYS A 82 10.56 -9.42 10.35
CA LYS A 82 10.64 -10.87 10.64
C LYS A 82 9.70 -11.69 9.74
N ILE A 83 9.69 -11.38 8.45
CA ILE A 83 8.65 -11.83 7.51
C ILE A 83 8.59 -13.36 7.47
N PHE A 84 9.76 -14.01 7.37
CA PHE A 84 9.85 -15.46 7.23
C PHE A 84 9.80 -16.22 8.57
N ASP A 85 9.76 -15.51 9.71
CA ASP A 85 9.44 -16.13 11.00
C ASP A 85 7.92 -16.42 11.09
N GLN A 86 7.11 -15.80 10.23
CA GLN A 86 5.66 -15.99 10.24
C GLN A 86 5.25 -17.28 9.56
N ALA A 87 4.48 -18.09 10.30
CA ALA A 87 4.03 -19.40 9.83
C ALA A 87 3.26 -19.29 8.50
N GLY A 88 3.82 -19.91 7.45
CA GLY A 88 3.22 -19.97 6.12
C GLY A 88 3.55 -18.79 5.20
N ALA A 89 4.31 -17.78 5.66
CA ALA A 89 4.90 -16.78 4.79
C ALA A 89 5.97 -17.42 3.90
N LYS A 90 5.93 -17.13 2.61
CA LYS A 90 6.81 -17.66 1.57
C LYS A 90 7.12 -16.58 0.55
N PRO A 91 8.26 -16.64 -0.15
CA PRO A 91 8.63 -15.62 -1.13
C PRO A 91 7.54 -15.29 -2.17
N ASN A 92 6.70 -16.25 -2.55
CA ASN A 92 5.66 -16.03 -3.56
C ASN A 92 4.30 -15.56 -3.01
N ASN A 93 4.18 -15.27 -1.71
CA ASN A 93 2.89 -14.92 -1.11
C ASN A 93 2.94 -13.75 -0.11
N ILE A 94 4.01 -12.95 -0.15
CA ILE A 94 4.20 -11.82 0.77
C ILE A 94 4.21 -10.48 0.03
N SER A 95 3.86 -9.43 0.77
CA SER A 95 4.09 -8.03 0.37
C SER A 95 4.30 -7.15 1.61
N ILE A 96 4.89 -5.98 1.42
CA ILE A 96 4.82 -4.89 2.40
C ILE A 96 4.05 -3.71 1.78
N VAL A 97 3.31 -2.98 2.61
CA VAL A 97 2.77 -1.67 2.23
C VAL A 97 3.45 -0.59 3.05
N THR A 98 4.00 0.40 2.36
CA THR A 98 4.72 1.53 2.95
C THR A 98 4.27 2.84 2.31
N ARG A 99 4.80 3.97 2.79
CA ARG A 99 4.61 5.30 2.17
C ARG A 99 3.13 5.65 1.91
N LEU A 100 2.23 5.28 2.83
CA LEU A 100 0.86 5.79 2.80
C LEU A 100 0.88 7.28 3.15
N MET A 101 0.41 8.13 2.24
CA MET A 101 0.29 9.55 2.51
C MET A 101 -0.82 10.20 1.68
N LEU A 102 -1.42 11.24 2.24
CA LEU A 102 -2.50 12.01 1.63
C LEU A 102 -2.20 13.50 1.75
N ALA A 103 -2.58 14.25 0.72
CA ALA A 103 -2.58 15.70 0.75
C ALA A 103 -3.53 16.22 1.84
N PRO A 104 -3.19 17.31 2.56
CA PRO A 104 -3.98 17.80 3.70
C PRO A 104 -5.47 17.98 3.41
N GLU A 105 -5.80 18.49 2.22
CA GLU A 105 -7.15 18.83 1.80
C GLU A 105 -8.06 17.61 1.56
N VAL A 106 -7.51 16.39 1.56
CA VAL A 106 -8.29 15.15 1.36
C VAL A 106 -8.23 14.18 2.54
N ARG A 107 -7.52 14.48 3.63
CA ARG A 107 -7.34 13.57 4.78
C ARG A 107 -8.63 13.22 5.52
N LYS A 108 -9.64 14.10 5.48
CA LYS A 108 -10.98 13.88 6.06
C LYS A 108 -11.98 13.27 5.06
N SER A 109 -11.50 12.81 3.91
CA SER A 109 -12.32 12.14 2.89
C SER A 109 -12.23 10.62 3.01
N THR A 110 -12.98 9.91 2.16
CA THR A 110 -12.92 8.44 2.05
C THR A 110 -11.64 7.93 1.37
N LEU A 111 -10.72 8.82 0.97
CA LEU A 111 -9.58 8.43 0.14
C LEU A 111 -8.63 7.42 0.81
N THR A 112 -8.40 7.51 2.12
CA THR A 112 -7.55 6.54 2.84
C THR A 112 -8.12 5.12 2.71
N TYR A 113 -9.44 4.97 2.92
CA TYR A 113 -10.13 3.68 2.80
C TYR A 113 -10.04 3.14 1.37
N ARG A 114 -10.18 4.02 0.37
CA ARG A 114 -10.08 3.64 -1.05
C ARG A 114 -8.67 3.19 -1.43
N LEU A 115 -7.63 3.84 -0.91
CA LEU A 115 -6.24 3.41 -1.11
C LEU A 115 -5.97 2.06 -0.44
N PHE A 116 -6.50 1.84 0.77
CA PHE A 116 -6.40 0.54 1.44
C PHE A 116 -7.04 -0.57 0.62
N ILE A 117 -8.28 -0.35 0.16
CA ILE A 117 -9.00 -1.33 -0.67
C ILE A 117 -8.20 -1.62 -1.95
N ALA A 118 -7.67 -0.58 -2.60
CA ALA A 118 -6.86 -0.75 -3.81
C ALA A 118 -5.57 -1.56 -3.55
N CYS A 119 -4.87 -1.33 -2.43
CA CYS A 119 -3.70 -2.12 -2.04
C CYS A 119 -4.07 -3.60 -1.76
N TYR A 120 -5.20 -3.82 -1.08
CA TYR A 120 -5.71 -5.14 -0.76
C TYR A 120 -6.10 -5.94 -2.01
N GLU A 121 -6.86 -5.32 -2.90
CA GLU A 121 -7.24 -5.90 -4.20
C GLU A 121 -6.02 -6.19 -5.08
N PHE A 122 -5.05 -5.27 -5.10
CA PHE A 122 -3.76 -5.50 -5.77
C PHE A 122 -3.05 -6.74 -5.18
N GLY A 123 -3.00 -6.86 -3.85
CA GLY A 123 -2.42 -8.02 -3.17
C GLY A 123 -3.09 -9.33 -3.57
N LEU A 124 -4.43 -9.39 -3.54
CA LEU A 124 -5.20 -10.55 -3.96
C LEU A 124 -4.92 -10.95 -5.42
N TRP A 125 -4.83 -9.96 -6.33
CA TRP A 125 -4.53 -10.19 -7.73
C TRP A 125 -3.11 -10.74 -7.94
N ARG A 126 -2.14 -10.28 -7.14
CA ARG A 126 -0.75 -10.76 -7.17
C ARG A 126 -0.52 -12.06 -6.39
N GLY A 127 -1.57 -12.68 -5.84
CA GLY A 127 -1.46 -13.91 -5.06
C GLY A 127 -0.81 -13.72 -3.68
N THR A 128 -0.82 -12.49 -3.16
CA THR A 128 -0.36 -12.19 -1.80
C THR A 128 -1.30 -12.86 -0.81
N LYS A 129 -0.72 -13.62 0.13
CA LYS A 129 -1.42 -14.14 1.30
C LYS A 129 -1.18 -13.24 2.51
N PHE A 130 0.05 -12.78 2.73
CA PHE A 130 0.42 -11.96 3.88
C PHE A 130 0.90 -10.59 3.44
N ASN A 131 0.31 -9.54 4.00
CA ASN A 131 0.83 -8.19 3.88
C ASN A 131 1.32 -7.70 5.25
N PHE A 132 2.47 -7.04 5.24
CA PHE A 132 3.13 -6.48 6.41
C PHE A 132 3.16 -4.96 6.31
N VAL A 133 2.82 -4.30 7.42
CA VAL A 133 2.84 -2.83 7.54
C VAL A 133 3.37 -2.45 8.91
N ASP A 134 3.78 -1.20 9.07
CA ASP A 134 3.89 -0.58 10.39
C ASP A 134 3.05 0.68 10.49
N CYS A 135 2.73 1.05 11.73
CA CYS A 135 2.02 2.28 12.00
C CYS A 135 2.37 2.88 13.38
N ASN A 136 2.12 4.18 13.52
CA ASN A 136 2.17 4.86 14.81
C ASN A 136 0.95 4.51 15.67
N ASP A 137 1.06 4.67 16.99
CA ASP A 137 0.04 4.26 17.96
C ASP A 137 -1.39 4.75 17.62
N HIS A 138 -1.53 6.00 17.17
CA HIS A 138 -2.82 6.60 16.84
C HIS A 138 -3.52 6.00 15.60
N LEU A 139 -2.86 5.12 14.85
CA LEU A 139 -3.42 4.44 13.67
C LEU A 139 -3.78 2.98 13.93
N ILE A 140 -3.46 2.43 15.11
CA ILE A 140 -3.72 1.02 15.44
C ILE A 140 -5.18 0.66 15.20
N ASP A 141 -6.12 1.39 15.78
CA ASP A 141 -7.56 1.09 15.68
C ASP A 141 -8.05 1.11 14.24
N LEU A 142 -7.50 2.01 13.42
CA LEU A 142 -7.78 2.04 11.99
C LEU A 142 -7.33 0.72 11.34
N PHE A 143 -6.08 0.31 11.50
CA PHE A 143 -5.59 -0.93 10.87
C PHE A 143 -6.27 -2.20 11.40
N MET A 144 -6.58 -2.26 12.69
CA MET A 144 -7.32 -3.38 13.30
C MET A 144 -8.73 -3.49 12.72
N SER A 145 -9.41 -2.37 12.44
CA SER A 145 -10.74 -2.41 11.81
C SER A 145 -10.73 -2.98 10.38
N PHE A 146 -9.58 -2.93 9.70
CA PHE A 146 -9.37 -3.58 8.40
C PHE A 146 -8.96 -5.06 8.50
N GLY A 147 -8.80 -5.61 9.71
CA GLY A 147 -8.44 -7.01 9.93
C GLY A 147 -6.94 -7.26 10.08
N CYS A 148 -6.14 -6.22 10.35
CA CYS A 148 -4.74 -6.42 10.73
C CYS A 148 -4.63 -6.99 12.15
N SER A 149 -3.46 -7.54 12.49
CA SER A 149 -3.15 -8.09 13.82
C SER A 149 -1.69 -7.87 14.19
N TYR A 150 -1.40 -7.81 15.48
CA TYR A 150 -0.03 -7.80 16.00
C TYR A 150 0.65 -9.16 15.81
N TYR A 151 1.98 -9.15 15.65
CA TYR A 151 2.74 -10.41 15.52
C TYR A 151 4.15 -10.40 16.12
N ILE A 152 4.85 -9.26 16.19
CA ILE A 152 6.24 -9.19 16.73
C ILE A 152 6.49 -8.09 17.79
N GLY A 153 5.45 -7.39 18.24
CA GLY A 153 5.59 -6.27 19.18
C GLY A 153 6.20 -5.02 18.54
N LYS A 154 6.42 -3.95 19.31
CA LYS A 154 6.96 -2.68 18.80
C LYS A 154 8.43 -2.81 18.40
N VAL A 155 8.81 -2.12 17.33
CA VAL A 155 10.20 -2.05 16.83
C VAL A 155 10.58 -0.60 16.57
N THR A 156 11.88 -0.30 16.56
CA THR A 156 12.37 1.06 16.28
C THR A 156 12.81 1.16 14.83
N HIS A 157 12.04 1.86 14.00
CA HIS A 157 12.42 2.21 12.64
C HIS A 157 13.45 3.37 12.66
N PRO A 158 14.54 3.31 11.87
CA PRO A 158 15.56 4.36 11.86
C PRO A 158 15.02 5.78 11.61
N GLU A 159 14.07 5.91 10.68
CA GLU A 159 13.45 7.21 10.34
C GLU A 159 12.17 7.56 11.12
N TYR A 160 11.38 6.57 11.55
CA TYR A 160 10.04 6.80 12.12
C TYR A 160 9.99 6.61 13.63
N GLY A 161 11.08 6.16 14.25
CA GLY A 161 11.14 5.87 15.67
C GLY A 161 10.34 4.62 16.02
N LEU A 162 9.72 4.61 17.19
CA LEU A 162 8.99 3.45 17.69
C LEU A 162 7.66 3.26 16.93
N VAL A 163 7.51 2.13 16.24
CA VAL A 163 6.34 1.79 15.43
C VAL A 163 5.74 0.43 15.82
N ASN A 164 4.52 0.16 15.35
CA ASN A 164 3.80 -1.09 15.55
C ASN A 164 3.71 -1.87 14.22
N PRO A 165 4.56 -2.90 14.03
CA PRO A 165 4.39 -3.86 12.95
C PRO A 165 3.08 -4.63 13.11
N LEU A 166 2.30 -4.64 12.04
CA LEU A 166 1.06 -5.39 11.90
C LEU A 166 1.14 -6.30 10.66
N ILE A 167 0.38 -7.38 10.72
CA ILE A 167 0.21 -8.32 9.62
C ILE A 167 -1.27 -8.48 9.30
N ILE A 168 -1.59 -8.68 8.03
CA ILE A 168 -2.90 -9.15 7.59
C ILE A 168 -2.75 -10.38 6.71
N ASN A 169 -3.53 -11.43 7.02
CA ASN A 169 -3.75 -12.55 6.11
C ASN A 169 -4.93 -12.20 5.20
N LEU A 170 -4.65 -11.92 3.92
CA LEU A 170 -5.64 -11.50 2.94
C LEU A 170 -6.70 -12.59 2.67
N HIS A 171 -6.44 -13.84 3.08
CA HIS A 171 -7.36 -14.95 2.84
C HIS A 171 -8.14 -15.37 4.10
N ASP A 172 -8.00 -14.66 5.22
CA ASP A 172 -8.68 -14.97 6.47
C ASP A 172 -10.09 -14.40 6.51
N GLU A 173 -11.02 -15.09 5.84
CA GLU A 173 -12.44 -14.70 5.82
C GLU A 173 -13.05 -14.57 7.22
N LEU A 174 -12.67 -15.45 8.15
CA LEU A 174 -13.23 -15.44 9.50
C LEU A 174 -12.87 -14.15 10.22
N ASN A 175 -11.60 -13.75 10.16
CA ASN A 175 -11.14 -12.51 10.74
C ASN A 175 -11.77 -11.28 10.06
N LEU A 176 -11.82 -11.26 8.72
CA LEU A 176 -12.44 -10.16 7.96
C LEU A 176 -13.92 -9.97 8.32
N ARG A 177 -14.65 -11.06 8.56
CA ARG A 177 -16.04 -11.02 9.04
C ARG A 177 -16.12 -10.54 10.48
N ALA A 178 -15.28 -11.08 11.37
CA ALA A 178 -15.31 -10.72 12.79
C ALA A 178 -15.00 -9.23 13.02
N SER A 179 -14.12 -8.63 12.23
CA SER A 179 -13.78 -7.21 12.34
C SER A 179 -14.71 -6.28 11.56
N ASN A 180 -15.71 -6.80 10.84
CA ASN A 180 -16.50 -6.06 9.84
C ASN A 180 -15.58 -5.29 8.86
N SER A 181 -14.51 -5.95 8.41
CA SER A 181 -13.48 -5.30 7.59
C SER A 181 -14.05 -4.76 6.28
N PRO A 182 -13.70 -3.53 5.88
CA PRO A 182 -13.99 -3.02 4.53
C PRO A 182 -13.41 -3.90 3.41
N PHE A 183 -12.41 -4.74 3.70
CA PHE A 183 -11.85 -5.69 2.73
C PHE A 183 -12.72 -6.92 2.46
N LEU A 184 -13.72 -7.17 3.30
CA LEU A 184 -14.57 -8.36 3.16
C LEU A 184 -15.27 -8.41 1.80
N GLU A 185 -15.76 -7.27 1.29
CA GLU A 185 -16.43 -7.23 -0.01
C GLU A 185 -15.48 -7.62 -1.16
N SER A 186 -14.28 -7.03 -1.18
CA SER A 186 -13.25 -7.34 -2.18
C SER A 186 -12.82 -8.82 -2.10
N PHE A 187 -12.66 -9.35 -0.88
CA PHE A 187 -12.35 -10.77 -0.68
C PHE A 187 -13.44 -11.70 -1.22
N LEU A 188 -14.72 -11.42 -0.95
CA LEU A 188 -15.81 -12.26 -1.42
C LEU A 188 -15.93 -12.25 -2.95
N LYS A 189 -15.74 -11.08 -3.58
CA LYS A 189 -15.66 -10.98 -5.06
C LYS A 189 -14.50 -11.80 -5.60
N TRP A 190 -13.33 -11.70 -4.99
CA TRP A 190 -12.15 -12.48 -5.39
C TRP A 190 -12.39 -13.99 -5.28
N LYS A 191 -12.90 -14.43 -4.13
CA LYS A 191 -13.20 -15.84 -3.84
C LYS A 191 -14.23 -16.42 -4.80
N ALA A 192 -15.23 -15.62 -5.19
CA ALA A 192 -16.23 -15.99 -6.18
C ALA A 192 -15.70 -15.96 -7.64
N LYS A 193 -14.41 -15.64 -7.85
CA LYS A 193 -13.80 -15.39 -9.17
C LYS A 193 -14.52 -14.30 -9.96
N GLN A 194 -15.10 -13.35 -9.22
CA GLN A 194 -15.77 -12.16 -9.73
C GLN A 194 -14.88 -10.92 -9.66
N MET A 195 -13.66 -11.04 -9.09
CA MET A 195 -12.59 -10.09 -9.38
C MET A 195 -12.03 -10.37 -10.77
N PRO A 196 -11.95 -9.36 -11.61
CA PRO A 196 -11.42 -9.54 -12.95
C PRO A 196 -9.91 -9.63 -13.06
N SER A 197 -9.48 -9.91 -14.28
CA SER A 197 -8.14 -10.37 -14.62
C SER A 197 -7.08 -9.27 -14.78
N LYS A 198 -7.45 -7.98 -14.76
CA LYS A 198 -6.52 -6.84 -14.79
C LYS A 198 -7.03 -5.65 -13.99
N ILE A 199 -6.11 -4.88 -13.42
CA ILE A 199 -6.39 -3.65 -12.68
C ILE A 199 -6.43 -2.48 -13.68
N GLU A 200 -7.64 -2.04 -14.05
CA GLU A 200 -7.86 -0.74 -14.67
C GLU A 200 -8.77 0.06 -13.76
N ILE A 201 -8.38 1.28 -13.40
CA ILE A 201 -9.10 2.11 -12.45
C ILE A 201 -9.48 3.39 -13.19
N ASN A 202 -10.79 3.66 -13.30
CA ASN A 202 -11.28 4.76 -14.13
C ASN A 202 -12.39 5.59 -13.46
N GLN A 203 -12.59 6.79 -14.00
CA GLN A 203 -12.83 8.06 -13.30
C GLN A 203 -14.27 8.44 -12.90
N SER A 204 -15.31 7.60 -13.05
CA SER A 204 -16.70 8.14 -13.05
C SER A 204 -17.64 7.73 -11.92
N GLU A 205 -17.43 6.61 -11.24
CA GLU A 205 -18.12 6.21 -9.99
C GLU A 205 -17.18 5.24 -9.29
N THR A 206 -17.34 4.93 -8.00
CA THR A 206 -16.53 3.88 -7.34
C THR A 206 -16.92 2.51 -7.92
N LYS A 207 -16.58 2.27 -9.18
CA LYS A 207 -16.67 1.01 -9.91
C LYS A 207 -15.27 0.76 -10.42
N VAL A 208 -14.62 -0.24 -9.83
CA VAL A 208 -13.47 -0.88 -10.47
C VAL A 208 -14.06 -1.61 -11.67
N VAL A 209 -13.68 -1.20 -12.88
CA VAL A 209 -14.14 -1.78 -14.14
C VAL A 209 -12.90 -2.32 -14.83
N PHE A 210 -12.98 -3.58 -15.24
CA PHE A 210 -11.80 -4.36 -15.52
C PHE A 210 -11.84 -4.93 -16.94
N ALA A 211 -10.77 -4.79 -17.70
CA ALA A 211 -10.67 -5.30 -19.07
C ALA A 211 -9.56 -6.36 -19.21
N SER A 212 -9.81 -7.41 -19.99
CA SER A 212 -8.84 -8.49 -20.26
C SER A 212 -7.80 -8.04 -21.30
N ALA A 213 -6.51 -8.32 -21.06
CA ALA A 213 -5.65 -8.65 -22.19
C ALA A 213 -4.71 -9.80 -21.84
N ALA A 214 -4.60 -10.70 -22.80
CA ALA A 214 -3.92 -11.97 -22.73
C ALA A 214 -2.48 -11.90 -22.23
N LEU A 215 -2.07 -13.03 -21.63
CA LEU A 215 -0.69 -13.48 -21.47
C LEU A 215 0.26 -12.85 -22.50
N ARG A 216 1.29 -12.15 -22.02
CA ARG A 216 2.60 -12.20 -22.66
C ARG A 216 3.51 -12.99 -21.74
N ILE A 217 3.52 -14.29 -21.98
CA ILE A 217 4.68 -15.13 -21.68
C ILE A 217 5.77 -14.66 -22.63
N ALA A 218 6.89 -14.21 -22.08
CA ALA A 218 8.21 -14.34 -22.66
C ALA A 218 9.14 -14.75 -21.50
#